data_AF-A0A6S7IQM9-F1
#
_entry.id   AF-A0A6S7IQM9-F1
#
_cell.length_a   1.000
_cell.length_b   1.000
_cell.length_c   1.000
_cell.angle_alpha   90.00
_cell.angle_beta   90.00
_cell.angle_gamma   90.00
#
_symmetry.space_group_name_H-M   'P 1'
#
loop_
_entity.id
_entity.type
_entity.pdbx_description
1 polymer ?
#
loop_
_entity_poly.entity_id
_entity_poly.type
_entity_poly.pdbx_seq_one_letter_code
_entity_poly.pdbx_strand_id
1 'polypeptide(L)'
;MPTQGEKLQVFTAATKEGITKTASQLHKIDPGFNLDVLIDTSKPCKISKKLKKFMDSHTRKGHCQFSIKKCKEENCACRIPRTQPDLFDKLHHLPYPIPHRDHYKSFQELYGKDDDSNEEKHVPSNQLKAAARHQMPFSPSSHKSNNTKTVIQCDDCLKWRVCYASHVLKKNQKRELESELDNIAYSCGSCFQDIEDYQGGIFEHVYVNDKLTCASPMETPYYVTFSDPLCYYCGSEHDLTSTPKTYPICGACKELGNIVKNRIKRTFVPKEK
;
A
#
# COMPACT_ATOMS: atom_id res chain seq x y z
N MET A 1 -14.78 8.80 13.10
CA MET A 1 -16.24 8.75 13.20
C MET A 1 -16.80 10.08 12.72
N PRO A 2 -17.48 10.14 11.56
CA PRO A 2 -18.24 11.33 11.18
C PRO A 2 -19.46 11.42 12.09
N THR A 3 -19.60 12.54 12.79
CA THR A 3 -20.75 12.87 13.64
C THR A 3 -22.00 13.00 12.78
N GLN A 4 -23.08 12.30 13.15
CA GLN A 4 -24.38 12.36 12.48
C GLN A 4 -24.85 13.81 12.33
N GLY A 5 -25.02 14.28 11.08
CA GLY A 5 -25.65 15.57 10.77
C GLY A 5 -24.80 16.54 9.94
N GLU A 6 -23.47 16.38 9.90
CA GLU A 6 -22.63 17.22 9.05
C GLU A 6 -22.49 16.63 7.66
N LYS A 7 -22.86 17.40 6.63
CA LYS A 7 -22.60 17.02 5.23
C LYS A 7 -21.08 16.91 5.06
N LEU A 8 -20.64 15.76 4.54
CA LEU A 8 -19.24 15.50 4.23
C LEU A 8 -18.69 16.68 3.40
N GLN A 9 -17.69 17.37 3.93
CA GLN A 9 -17.08 18.50 3.24
C GLN A 9 -16.25 17.94 2.06
N VAL A 10 -16.83 18.01 0.86
CA VAL A 10 -16.12 17.63 -0.36
C VAL A 10 -15.15 18.76 -0.70
N PHE A 11 -13.85 18.47 -0.62
CA PHE A 11 -12.83 19.41 -1.06
C PHE A 11 -12.88 19.55 -2.59
N THR A 12 -12.77 20.77 -3.08
CA THR A 12 -12.64 21.02 -4.52
C THR A 12 -11.34 20.40 -5.03
N ALA A 13 -11.41 19.70 -6.16
CA ALA A 13 -10.24 19.16 -6.82
C ALA A 13 -9.17 20.25 -7.06
N ALA A 14 -7.89 19.85 -7.02
CA ALA A 14 -6.79 20.78 -7.30
C ALA A 14 -6.95 21.39 -8.70
N THR A 15 -6.75 22.70 -8.82
CA THR A 15 -6.75 23.37 -10.12
C THR A 15 -5.55 22.92 -10.96
N LYS A 16 -5.65 23.02 -12.29
CA LYS A 16 -4.52 22.75 -13.19
C LYS A 16 -3.28 23.57 -12.81
N GLU A 17 -3.47 24.83 -12.44
CA GLU A 17 -2.41 25.71 -11.95
C GLU A 17 -1.76 25.19 -10.65
N GLY A 18 -2.57 24.68 -9.71
CA GLY A 18 -2.07 24.06 -8.47
C GLY A 18 -1.24 22.81 -8.74
N ILE A 19 -1.68 21.97 -9.68
CA ILE A 19 -0.93 20.79 -10.13
C ILE A 19 0.38 21.22 -10.78
N THR A 20 0.34 22.17 -11.73
CA THR A 20 1.54 22.71 -12.39
C THR A 20 2.54 23.31 -11.39
N LYS A 21 2.07 24.06 -10.39
CA LYS A 21 2.93 24.64 -9.36
C LYS A 21 3.63 23.56 -8.51
N THR A 22 2.91 22.48 -8.19
CA THR A 22 3.46 21.31 -7.48
C THR A 22 4.50 20.61 -8.35
N ALA A 23 4.17 20.39 -9.62
CA ALA A 23 5.04 19.83 -10.63
C ALA A 23 6.35 20.63 -10.73
N SER A 24 6.28 21.97 -10.80
CA SER A 24 7.47 22.83 -10.83
C SER A 24 8.36 22.70 -9.59
N GLN A 25 7.83 22.37 -8.40
CA GLN A 25 8.69 22.11 -7.24
C GLN A 25 9.38 20.75 -7.35
N LEU A 26 8.69 19.72 -7.84
CA LEU A 26 9.29 18.39 -8.05
C LEU A 26 10.40 18.45 -9.11
N HIS A 27 10.24 19.28 -10.13
CA HIS A 27 11.26 19.50 -11.16
C HIS A 27 12.56 20.11 -10.62
N LYS A 28 12.52 20.82 -9.49
CA LYS A 28 13.73 21.30 -8.80
C LYS A 28 14.52 20.17 -8.15
N ILE A 29 13.84 19.11 -7.72
CA ILE A 29 14.46 17.91 -7.15
C ILE A 29 14.98 17.02 -8.28
N ASP A 30 14.16 16.85 -9.31
CA ASP A 30 14.50 16.05 -10.47
C ASP A 30 13.98 16.69 -11.78
N PRO A 31 14.88 17.34 -12.54
CA PRO A 31 14.54 17.86 -13.85
C PRO A 31 14.09 16.80 -14.87
N GLY A 32 14.38 15.51 -14.62
CA GLY A 32 13.89 14.41 -15.47
C GLY A 32 12.52 13.88 -15.08
N PHE A 33 11.88 14.43 -14.04
CA PHE A 33 10.60 13.92 -13.56
C PHE A 33 9.49 14.19 -14.58
N ASN A 34 8.81 13.12 -15.02
CA ASN A 34 7.68 13.23 -15.92
C ASN A 34 6.47 13.82 -15.18
N LEU A 35 6.18 15.09 -15.42
CA LEU A 35 5.10 15.82 -14.73
C LEU A 35 3.70 15.37 -15.16
N ASP A 36 3.57 14.72 -16.31
CA ASP A 36 2.27 14.25 -16.82
C ASP A 36 1.63 13.24 -15.87
N VAL A 37 2.42 12.51 -15.07
CA VAL A 37 1.93 11.55 -14.07
C VAL A 37 1.09 12.20 -12.97
N LEU A 38 1.15 13.52 -12.82
CA LEU A 38 0.34 14.28 -11.86
C LEU A 38 -1.02 14.70 -12.42
N ILE A 39 -1.21 14.59 -13.74
CA ILE A 39 -2.41 15.01 -14.47
C ILE A 39 -3.13 13.78 -15.05
N ASP A 40 -2.37 12.77 -15.46
CA ASP A 40 -2.86 11.54 -16.09
C ASP A 40 -2.52 10.33 -15.21
N THR A 41 -3.53 9.83 -14.50
CA THR A 41 -3.41 8.68 -13.59
C THR A 41 -3.15 7.36 -14.30
N SER A 42 -3.31 7.29 -15.63
CA SER A 42 -2.96 6.11 -16.42
C SER A 42 -1.45 5.96 -16.62
N LYS A 43 -0.68 7.04 -16.45
CA LYS A 43 0.78 7.02 -16.63
C LYS A 43 1.46 6.50 -15.36
N PRO A 44 2.32 5.47 -15.44
CA PRO A 44 3.00 4.95 -14.27
C PRO A 44 4.02 5.96 -13.73
N CYS A 45 3.86 6.35 -12.47
CA CYS A 45 4.84 7.19 -11.77
C CYS A 45 6.05 6.34 -11.34
N LYS A 46 7.18 6.49 -12.04
CA LYS A 46 8.46 5.93 -11.61
C LYS A 46 9.19 6.94 -10.73
N ILE A 47 9.36 6.62 -9.44
CA ILE A 47 10.17 7.44 -8.53
C ILE A 47 11.62 7.37 -8.99
N SER A 48 12.18 8.52 -9.36
CA SER A 48 13.57 8.60 -9.81
C SER A 48 14.56 8.45 -8.67
N LYS A 49 15.82 8.13 -9.00
CA LYS A 49 16.91 8.06 -8.00
C LYS A 49 17.12 9.38 -7.27
N LYS A 50 16.94 10.53 -7.95
CA LYS A 50 17.09 11.86 -7.35
C LYS A 50 15.98 12.16 -6.36
N LEU A 51 14.72 11.88 -6.73
CA LEU A 51 13.59 12.05 -5.83
C LEU A 51 13.70 11.10 -4.63
N LYS A 52 14.09 9.85 -4.84
CA LYS A 52 14.35 8.90 -3.76
C LYS A 52 15.42 9.40 -2.79
N LYS A 53 16.57 9.88 -3.29
CA LYS A 53 17.64 10.46 -2.47
C LYS A 53 17.15 11.66 -1.65
N PHE A 54 16.30 12.51 -2.23
CA PHE A 54 15.70 13.63 -1.50
C PHE A 54 14.79 13.14 -0.37
N MET A 55 13.91 12.19 -0.65
CA MET A 55 13.02 11.59 0.35
C MET A 55 13.81 10.94 1.49
N ASP A 56 14.86 10.18 1.19
CA ASP A 56 15.68 9.48 2.18
C ASP A 56 16.45 10.45 3.10
N SER A 57 16.78 11.65 2.62
CA SER A 57 17.57 12.64 3.37
C SER A 57 16.75 13.71 4.10
N HIS A 58 15.59 14.09 3.55
CA HIS A 58 14.80 15.21 4.06
C HIS A 58 13.50 14.78 4.74
N THR A 59 13.14 13.50 4.64
CA THR A 59 11.84 13.04 5.15
C THR A 59 12.00 11.88 6.12
N ARG A 60 11.10 11.83 7.10
CA ARG A 60 10.86 10.63 7.89
C ARG A 60 9.42 10.21 7.63
N LYS A 61 9.28 9.07 6.97
CA LYS A 61 8.01 8.39 6.74
C LYS A 61 7.86 7.31 7.80
N GLY A 62 6.70 7.31 8.45
CA GLY A 62 6.22 6.20 9.24
C GLY A 62 4.76 5.89 9.01
N HIS A 63 4.25 4.88 9.71
CA HIS A 63 2.90 4.36 9.50
C HIS A 63 1.81 5.41 9.70
N CYS A 64 1.96 6.29 10.69
CA CYS A 64 0.95 7.30 11.04
C CYS A 64 1.47 8.74 10.93
N GLN A 65 2.70 8.93 10.45
CA GLN A 65 3.34 10.24 10.40
C GLN A 65 4.21 10.36 9.17
N PHE A 66 4.12 11.50 8.49
CA PHE A 66 5.09 11.92 7.50
C PHE A 66 5.64 13.28 7.91
N SER A 67 6.95 13.39 8.03
CA SER A 67 7.60 14.64 8.43
C SER A 67 8.72 15.00 7.46
N ILE A 68 8.83 16.29 7.15
CA ILE A 68 9.87 16.85 6.31
C ILE A 68 10.73 17.76 7.17
N LYS A 69 12.04 17.49 7.24
CA LYS A 69 13.03 18.38 7.84
C LYS A 69 13.79 19.08 6.72
N LYS A 70 13.78 20.41 6.76
CA LYS A 70 14.55 21.23 5.80
C LYS A 70 16.06 21.08 6.03
N CYS A 71 16.88 21.59 5.13
CA CYS A 71 18.32 21.68 5.29
C CYS A 71 18.81 23.11 5.04
N LYS A 72 20.06 23.40 5.39
CA LYS A 72 20.67 24.72 5.23
C LYS A 72 21.31 24.93 3.84
N GLU A 73 21.16 23.98 2.92
CA GLU A 73 21.72 24.09 1.56
C GLU A 73 20.93 25.10 0.73
N GLU A 74 21.61 26.12 0.19
CA GLU A 74 20.98 27.23 -0.54
C GLU A 74 20.17 26.78 -1.76
N ASN A 75 20.65 25.74 -2.45
CA ASN A 75 20.04 25.21 -3.67
C ASN A 75 19.17 23.98 -3.45
N CYS A 76 18.86 23.63 -2.20
CA CYS A 76 17.97 22.51 -1.93
C CYS A 76 16.50 22.88 -2.21
N ALA A 77 15.76 21.94 -2.81
CA ALA A 77 14.34 22.11 -3.09
C ALA A 77 13.48 22.38 -1.83
N CYS A 78 13.94 21.97 -0.65
CA CYS A 78 13.23 22.24 0.61
C CYS A 78 13.28 23.73 1.03
N ARG A 79 14.17 24.51 0.40
CA ARG A 79 14.50 25.92 0.70
C ARG A 79 15.05 26.12 2.11
N ILE A 80 15.80 27.21 2.28
CA ILE A 80 16.38 27.59 3.58
C ILE A 80 15.27 27.71 4.65
N PRO A 81 15.50 27.19 5.87
CA PRO A 81 14.62 27.39 7.00
C PRO A 81 14.42 28.88 7.28
N ARG A 82 13.18 29.31 7.50
CA ARG A 82 12.88 30.70 7.94
C ARG A 82 13.18 30.91 9.42
N THR A 83 13.30 29.81 10.17
CA THR A 83 13.62 29.80 11.60
C THR A 83 15.09 30.19 11.81
N GLN A 84 15.38 30.86 12.93
CA GLN A 84 16.77 31.19 13.28
C GLN A 84 17.64 29.92 13.38
N PRO A 85 18.91 29.96 12.92
CA PRO A 85 19.78 28.79 12.86
C PRO A 85 19.88 28.01 14.18
N ASP A 86 20.06 28.71 15.30
CA ASP A 86 20.23 28.10 16.62
C ASP A 86 18.98 27.36 17.12
N LEU A 87 17.79 27.84 16.74
CA LEU A 87 16.53 27.18 17.05
C LEU A 87 16.30 26.02 16.07
N PHE A 88 16.64 26.20 14.80
CA PHE A 88 16.49 25.16 13.77
C PHE A 88 17.35 23.93 14.08
N ASP A 89 18.56 24.12 14.58
CA ASP A 89 19.48 23.02 14.92
C ASP A 89 18.97 22.17 16.08
N LYS A 90 18.12 22.75 16.94
CA LYS A 90 17.44 22.06 18.05
C LYS A 90 16.13 21.39 17.64
N LEU A 91 15.70 21.53 16.38
CA LEU A 91 14.49 20.85 15.91
C LEU A 91 14.79 19.39 15.59
N HIS A 92 14.02 18.51 16.19
CA HIS A 92 14.00 17.08 15.90
C HIS A 92 12.71 16.71 15.17
N HIS A 93 12.70 15.52 14.55
CA HIS A 93 11.45 14.94 14.07
C HIS A 93 10.51 14.68 15.25
N LEU A 94 9.20 14.71 15.01
CA LEU A 94 8.24 14.38 16.07
C LEU A 94 8.44 12.91 16.48
N PRO A 95 8.43 12.62 17.79
CA PRO A 95 8.55 11.26 18.31
C PRO A 95 7.27 10.47 18.06
N TYR A 96 7.42 9.15 17.98
CA TYR A 96 6.29 8.22 17.98
C TYR A 96 5.69 8.08 19.39
N PRO A 97 4.37 7.79 19.49
CA PRO A 97 3.73 7.56 20.77
C PRO A 97 4.29 6.31 21.45
N ILE A 98 4.74 6.44 22.71
CA ILE A 98 5.19 5.32 23.55
C ILE A 98 4.21 5.13 24.71
N PRO A 99 3.57 3.96 24.85
CA PRO A 99 2.71 3.64 25.97
C PRO A 99 3.47 3.72 27.30
N HIS A 100 2.85 4.32 28.30
CA HIS A 100 3.27 4.33 29.69
C HIS A 100 2.06 4.08 30.59
N ARG A 101 1.91 2.82 31.03
CA ARG A 101 0.76 2.35 31.81
C ARG A 101 -0.56 2.55 31.04
N ASP A 102 -1.41 3.47 31.49
CA ASP A 102 -2.74 3.79 30.97
C ASP A 102 -2.76 5.03 30.06
N HIS A 103 -1.63 5.68 29.85
CA HIS A 103 -1.48 6.84 28.97
C HIS A 103 -0.22 6.71 28.10
N TYR A 104 0.06 7.70 27.24
CA TYR A 104 1.32 7.77 26.48
C TYR A 104 2.31 8.68 27.19
N LYS A 105 3.61 8.41 27.03
CA LYS A 105 4.67 9.34 27.48
C LYS A 105 4.45 10.72 26.88
N SER A 106 4.77 11.75 27.64
CA SER A 106 4.60 13.15 27.23
C SER A 106 5.57 13.54 26.11
N PHE A 107 5.24 14.58 25.36
CA PHE A 107 6.13 15.10 24.31
C PHE A 107 7.50 15.51 24.87
N GLN A 108 7.54 16.17 26.03
CA GLN A 108 8.76 16.62 26.69
C GLN A 108 9.68 15.46 27.06
N GLU A 109 9.12 14.30 27.39
CA GLU A 109 9.90 13.10 27.71
C GLU A 109 10.48 12.41 26.49
N LEU A 110 9.95 12.67 25.28
CA LEU A 110 10.32 11.96 24.05
C LEU A 110 11.09 12.83 23.07
N TYR A 111 10.77 14.12 22.98
CA TYR A 111 11.27 15.00 21.94
C TYR A 111 12.80 15.17 22.03
N GLY A 112 13.48 14.92 20.92
CA GLY A 112 14.93 15.06 20.81
C GLY A 112 15.75 13.97 21.48
N LYS A 113 15.12 12.86 21.88
CA LYS A 113 15.83 11.67 22.37
C LYS A 113 16.16 10.73 21.22
N ASP A 114 17.35 10.15 21.26
CA ASP A 114 17.80 9.08 20.35
C ASP A 114 17.48 7.70 20.95
N ASP A 115 16.23 7.49 21.37
CA ASP A 115 15.74 6.25 21.96
C ASP A 115 14.56 5.65 21.16
N ASP A 116 13.84 4.70 21.77
CA ASP A 116 12.68 4.00 21.17
C ASP A 116 11.60 4.96 20.61
N SER A 117 11.61 6.24 20.98
CA SER A 117 10.71 7.26 20.44
C SER A 117 10.92 7.57 18.97
N ASN A 118 12.05 7.18 18.39
CA ASN A 118 12.32 7.25 16.96
C ASN A 118 11.90 6.01 16.19
N GLU A 119 11.46 4.95 16.88
CA GLU A 119 11.10 3.67 16.27
C GLU A 119 9.59 3.40 16.36
N GLU A 120 9.04 2.74 15.35
CA GLU A 120 7.59 2.46 15.26
C GLU A 120 7.15 1.24 16.07
N LYS A 121 7.94 0.85 17.08
CA LYS A 121 7.71 -0.34 17.93
C LYS A 121 6.35 -0.31 18.62
N HIS A 122 5.93 0.87 19.04
CA HIS A 122 4.72 1.04 19.85
C HIS A 122 3.55 1.70 19.13
N VAL A 123 3.64 1.88 17.81
CA VAL A 123 2.52 2.42 17.04
C VAL A 123 1.35 1.43 17.14
N PRO A 124 0.14 1.87 17.55
CA PRO A 124 -1.01 0.98 17.74
C PRO A 124 -1.29 0.08 16.53
N SER A 125 -1.11 0.61 15.32
CA SER A 125 -1.26 -0.12 14.07
C SER A 125 -0.30 -1.31 13.91
N ASN A 126 0.85 -1.30 14.58
CA ASN A 126 1.80 -2.43 14.58
C ASN A 126 1.54 -3.40 15.74
N GLN A 127 1.00 -2.92 16.87
CA GLN A 127 0.65 -3.76 18.02
C GLN A 127 -0.64 -4.57 17.77
N LEU A 128 -1.62 -3.97 17.09
CA LEU A 128 -2.86 -4.66 16.68
C LEU A 128 -2.60 -5.81 15.70
N LYS A 129 -1.53 -5.74 14.89
CA LYS A 129 -1.15 -6.80 13.95
C LYS A 129 -0.78 -8.13 14.63
N ALA A 130 -0.39 -8.11 15.91
CA ALA A 130 0.04 -9.31 16.62
C ALA A 130 -1.09 -9.99 17.42
N ALA A 131 -2.12 -9.26 17.87
CA ALA A 131 -3.00 -9.75 18.93
C ALA A 131 -4.33 -10.37 18.46
N ALA A 132 -4.89 -10.02 17.30
CA ALA A 132 -6.21 -10.54 16.92
C ALA A 132 -6.57 -10.39 15.43
N ARG A 133 -5.61 -10.51 14.50
CA ARG A 133 -6.01 -10.47 13.08
C ARG A 133 -6.96 -11.62 12.79
N HIS A 134 -8.12 -11.31 12.22
CA HIS A 134 -8.99 -12.32 11.62
C HIS A 134 -8.20 -13.01 10.51
N GLN A 135 -7.56 -14.13 10.87
CA GLN A 135 -6.81 -14.93 9.91
C GLN A 135 -7.82 -15.69 9.06
N MET A 136 -7.60 -15.62 7.75
CA MET A 136 -8.33 -16.47 6.81
C MET A 136 -8.28 -17.93 7.30
N PRO A 137 -9.44 -18.61 7.44
CA PRO A 137 -9.52 -19.92 8.10
C PRO A 137 -8.95 -21.07 7.26
N PHE A 138 -8.33 -20.76 6.12
CA PHE A 138 -7.78 -21.71 5.17
C PHE A 138 -6.58 -21.11 4.43
N SER A 139 -5.75 -21.98 3.85
CA SER A 139 -4.63 -21.53 3.01
C SER A 139 -5.12 -20.96 1.67
N PRO A 140 -4.53 -19.86 1.18
CA PRO A 140 -4.85 -19.29 -0.13
C PRO A 140 -4.53 -20.32 -1.23
N SER A 141 -5.50 -20.58 -2.09
CA SER A 141 -5.37 -21.57 -3.17
C SER A 141 -6.28 -21.24 -4.35
N SER A 142 -5.95 -21.76 -5.53
CA SER A 142 -6.76 -21.59 -6.73
C SER A 142 -8.18 -22.16 -6.59
N HIS A 143 -8.37 -23.19 -5.75
CA HIS A 143 -9.70 -23.73 -5.47
C HIS A 143 -10.55 -22.72 -4.69
N LYS A 144 -9.98 -22.12 -3.64
CA LYS A 144 -10.68 -21.13 -2.80
C LYS A 144 -10.92 -19.80 -3.53
N SER A 145 -10.04 -19.42 -4.46
CA SER A 145 -10.28 -18.25 -5.33
C SER A 145 -11.31 -18.54 -6.42
N ASN A 146 -11.41 -19.78 -6.91
CA ASN A 146 -12.46 -20.17 -7.86
C ASN A 146 -13.87 -20.13 -7.26
N ASN A 147 -13.99 -20.14 -5.93
CA ASN A 147 -15.28 -20.03 -5.25
C ASN A 147 -15.89 -18.64 -5.37
N THR A 148 -15.04 -17.60 -5.35
CA THR A 148 -15.44 -16.19 -5.52
C THR A 148 -15.35 -15.79 -6.99
N LYS A 149 -14.24 -16.13 -7.67
CA LYS A 149 -13.82 -15.65 -9.00
C LYS A 149 -13.77 -14.12 -9.09
N THR A 150 -13.31 -13.45 -8.05
CA THR A 150 -13.14 -12.00 -8.06
C THR A 150 -11.84 -11.54 -7.40
N VAL A 151 -11.50 -10.29 -7.64
CA VAL A 151 -10.32 -9.59 -7.12
C VAL A 151 -10.74 -8.22 -6.60
N ILE A 152 -9.90 -7.64 -5.75
CA ILE A 152 -10.03 -6.26 -5.27
C ILE A 152 -8.72 -5.51 -5.54
N GLN A 153 -8.79 -4.26 -5.99
CA GLN A 153 -7.59 -3.44 -6.21
C GLN A 153 -7.16 -2.77 -4.91
N CYS A 154 -5.86 -2.78 -4.61
CA CYS A 154 -5.31 -2.01 -3.52
C CYS A 154 -5.14 -0.53 -3.93
N ASP A 155 -5.66 0.41 -3.14
CA ASP A 155 -5.54 1.85 -3.42
C ASP A 155 -4.10 2.37 -3.33
N ASP A 156 -3.31 1.83 -2.39
CA ASP A 156 -1.93 2.29 -2.19
C ASP A 156 -0.94 1.84 -3.27
N CYS A 157 -1.12 0.63 -3.83
CA CYS A 157 -0.14 0.04 -4.75
C CYS A 157 -0.71 -0.44 -6.09
N LEU A 158 -2.01 -0.29 -6.28
CA LEU A 158 -2.78 -0.60 -7.49
C LEU A 158 -2.72 -2.08 -7.94
N LYS A 159 -2.15 -2.97 -7.13
CA LYS A 159 -2.17 -4.41 -7.38
C LYS A 159 -3.54 -5.00 -7.09
N TRP A 160 -3.99 -5.90 -7.95
CA TRP A 160 -5.14 -6.75 -7.70
C TRP A 160 -4.80 -7.83 -6.67
N ARG A 161 -5.68 -8.00 -5.67
CA ARG A 161 -5.61 -9.04 -4.64
C ARG A 161 -6.78 -9.99 -4.79
N VAL A 162 -6.49 -11.27 -4.63
CA VAL A 162 -7.47 -12.35 -4.86
C VAL A 162 -8.40 -12.43 -3.65
N CYS A 163 -9.71 -12.45 -3.93
CA CYS A 163 -10.70 -12.78 -2.92
C CYS A 163 -10.88 -14.30 -2.85
N TYR A 164 -11.05 -14.85 -1.66
CA TYR A 164 -11.19 -16.27 -1.40
C TYR A 164 -12.45 -16.57 -0.59
N ALA A 165 -13.06 -17.74 -0.79
CA ALA A 165 -14.17 -18.21 0.03
C ALA A 165 -14.06 -19.71 0.31
N SER A 166 -14.58 -20.15 1.45
CA SER A 166 -14.59 -21.57 1.81
C SER A 166 -15.45 -22.41 0.86
N HIS A 167 -16.59 -21.85 0.44
CA HIS A 167 -17.59 -22.47 -0.41
C HIS A 167 -17.86 -21.58 -1.63
N VAL A 168 -18.30 -22.21 -2.72
CA VAL A 168 -18.70 -21.50 -3.94
C VAL A 168 -19.83 -20.53 -3.62
N LEU A 169 -19.66 -19.26 -3.97
CA LEU A 169 -20.69 -18.25 -3.78
C LEU A 169 -21.84 -18.46 -4.77
N LYS A 170 -23.07 -18.31 -4.28
CA LYS A 170 -24.28 -18.31 -5.11
C LYS A 170 -24.31 -17.07 -6.02
N LYS A 171 -25.13 -17.11 -7.07
CA LYS A 171 -25.21 -16.01 -8.07
C LYS A 171 -25.58 -14.66 -7.43
N ASN A 172 -26.49 -14.66 -6.47
CA ASN A 172 -26.86 -13.45 -5.72
C ASN A 172 -25.71 -12.94 -4.86
N GLN A 173 -25.04 -13.82 -4.11
CA GLN A 173 -23.88 -13.49 -3.29
C GLN A 173 -22.71 -12.92 -4.11
N LYS A 174 -22.51 -13.41 -5.33
CA LYS A 174 -21.50 -12.85 -6.23
C LYS A 174 -21.82 -11.42 -6.66
N ARG A 175 -23.08 -11.15 -7.02
CA ARG A 175 -23.52 -9.79 -7.39
C ARG A 175 -23.44 -8.82 -6.22
N GLU A 176 -23.80 -9.30 -5.03
CA GLU A 176 -23.64 -8.55 -3.78
C GLU A 176 -22.16 -8.24 -3.52
N LEU A 177 -21.29 -9.25 -3.59
CA LEU A 177 -19.85 -9.06 -3.43
C LEU A 177 -19.28 -8.04 -4.43
N GLU A 178 -19.61 -8.15 -5.71
CA GLU A 178 -19.17 -7.20 -6.75
C GLU A 178 -19.62 -5.77 -6.41
N SER A 179 -20.89 -5.58 -6.02
CA SER A 179 -21.42 -4.27 -5.63
C SER A 179 -20.74 -3.69 -4.38
N GLU A 180 -20.43 -4.52 -3.39
CA GLU A 180 -19.75 -4.07 -2.17
C GLU A 180 -18.28 -3.73 -2.44
N LEU A 181 -17.60 -4.52 -3.27
CA LEU A 181 -16.21 -4.30 -3.66
C LEU A 181 -16.00 -2.97 -4.41
N ASP A 182 -16.99 -2.50 -5.17
CA ASP A 182 -16.93 -1.21 -5.87
C ASP A 182 -17.01 0.00 -4.92
N ASN A 183 -17.49 -0.19 -3.68
CA ASN A 183 -17.75 0.88 -2.71
C ASN A 183 -16.76 0.92 -1.54
N ILE A 184 -15.78 0.02 -1.50
CA ILE A 184 -14.81 -0.09 -0.42
C ILE A 184 -13.44 0.43 -0.87
N ALA A 185 -12.78 1.18 0.02
CA ALA A 185 -11.36 1.49 -0.09
C ALA A 185 -10.53 0.37 0.56
N TYR A 186 -9.57 -0.20 -0.16
CA TYR A 186 -8.79 -1.35 0.30
C TYR A 186 -7.29 -1.12 0.18
N SER A 187 -6.56 -1.49 1.23
CA SER A 187 -5.10 -1.52 1.26
C SER A 187 -4.57 -2.92 1.57
N CYS A 188 -3.43 -3.29 0.98
CA CYS A 188 -2.83 -4.60 1.19
C CYS A 188 -2.57 -4.86 2.68
N GLY A 189 -3.05 -6.00 3.16
CA GLY A 189 -2.93 -6.39 4.56
C GLY A 189 -4.16 -6.03 5.38
N SER A 190 -5.11 -5.30 4.83
CA SER A 190 -6.42 -5.15 5.47
C SER A 190 -7.21 -6.46 5.39
N CYS A 191 -8.09 -6.69 6.35
CA CYS A 191 -8.97 -7.84 6.42
C CYS A 191 -10.41 -7.34 6.50
N PHE A 192 -11.33 -7.89 5.69
CA PHE A 192 -12.73 -7.42 5.68
C PHE A 192 -13.42 -7.68 7.02
N GLN A 193 -13.00 -8.71 7.75
CA GLN A 193 -13.56 -9.06 9.05
C GLN A 193 -13.20 -8.07 10.16
N ASP A 194 -12.19 -7.21 9.95
CA ASP A 194 -11.80 -6.19 10.93
C ASP A 194 -12.72 -4.94 10.85
N ILE A 195 -13.69 -4.91 9.92
CA ILE A 195 -14.58 -3.76 9.68
C ILE A 195 -15.97 -4.09 10.22
N GLU A 196 -16.38 -3.38 11.27
CA GLU A 196 -17.66 -3.61 11.98
C GLU A 196 -18.88 -3.47 11.06
N ASP A 197 -18.86 -2.49 10.14
CA ASP A 197 -19.96 -2.24 9.20
C ASP A 197 -20.23 -3.42 8.24
N TYR A 198 -19.32 -4.38 8.14
CA TYR A 198 -19.43 -5.55 7.26
C TYR A 198 -19.87 -6.83 7.95
N GLN A 199 -20.13 -6.78 9.27
CA GLN A 199 -20.66 -7.91 10.03
C GLN A 199 -22.06 -8.30 9.53
N GLY A 200 -22.33 -9.60 9.46
CA GLY A 200 -23.58 -10.18 8.96
C GLY A 200 -23.76 -10.18 7.44
N GLY A 201 -22.80 -9.63 6.67
CA GLY A 201 -22.87 -9.50 5.22
C GLY A 201 -22.01 -10.50 4.43
N ILE A 202 -21.90 -10.29 3.12
CA ILE A 202 -21.11 -11.13 2.22
C ILE A 202 -19.62 -11.27 2.63
N PHE A 203 -19.08 -10.24 3.28
CA PHE A 203 -17.70 -10.23 3.75
C PHE A 203 -17.43 -11.16 4.94
N GLU A 204 -18.44 -11.75 5.60
CA GLU A 204 -18.18 -12.83 6.57
C GLU A 204 -17.67 -14.12 5.89
N HIS A 205 -17.98 -14.28 4.61
CA HIS A 205 -17.68 -15.50 3.85
C HIS A 205 -16.56 -15.32 2.83
N VAL A 206 -16.09 -14.09 2.65
CA VAL A 206 -15.09 -13.71 1.67
C VAL A 206 -13.87 -13.12 2.39
N TYR A 207 -12.69 -13.58 1.97
CA TYR A 207 -11.42 -13.27 2.62
C TYR A 207 -10.42 -12.75 1.59
N VAL A 208 -9.56 -11.84 2.03
CA VAL A 208 -8.34 -11.46 1.31
C VAL A 208 -7.14 -11.92 2.14
N ASN A 209 -6.00 -12.12 1.47
CA ASN A 209 -4.80 -12.56 2.16
C ASN A 209 -4.13 -11.39 2.90
N ASP A 210 -4.48 -11.24 4.17
CA ASP A 210 -4.02 -10.20 5.10
C ASP A 210 -2.49 -10.24 5.38
N LYS A 211 -1.80 -11.30 4.99
CA LYS A 211 -0.33 -11.43 5.09
C LYS A 211 0.40 -10.70 3.97
N LEU A 212 -0.31 -10.28 2.92
CA LEU A 212 0.29 -9.55 1.80
C LEU A 212 0.41 -8.08 2.12
N THR A 213 1.55 -7.51 1.78
CA THR A 213 1.82 -6.07 1.87
C THR A 213 1.90 -5.47 0.46
N CYS A 214 1.95 -4.15 0.34
CA CYS A 214 2.17 -3.48 -0.95
C CYS A 214 3.50 -3.89 -1.61
N ALA A 215 4.49 -4.35 -0.84
CA ALA A 215 5.75 -4.89 -1.34
C ALA A 215 5.66 -6.35 -1.80
N SER A 216 4.64 -7.09 -1.36
CA SER A 216 4.43 -8.48 -1.77
C SER A 216 4.04 -8.56 -3.25
N PRO A 217 4.59 -9.54 -4.00
CA PRO A 217 4.19 -9.78 -5.38
C PRO A 217 2.72 -10.19 -5.50
N MET A 218 2.24 -10.29 -6.74
CA MET A 218 0.95 -10.90 -7.07
C MET A 218 0.89 -12.35 -6.58
N GLU A 219 -0.32 -12.79 -6.29
CA GLU A 219 -0.59 -14.11 -5.73
C GLU A 219 -0.55 -15.18 -6.82
N THR A 220 0.12 -16.31 -6.58
CA THR A 220 0.11 -17.44 -7.53
C THR A 220 -1.31 -17.91 -7.92
N PRO A 221 -2.29 -18.01 -7.00
CA PRO A 221 -3.69 -18.32 -7.33
C PRO A 221 -4.32 -17.40 -8.39
N TYR A 222 -3.86 -16.15 -8.51
CA TYR A 222 -4.36 -15.21 -9.53
C TYR A 222 -4.21 -15.82 -10.93
N TYR A 223 -3.00 -16.26 -11.26
CA TYR A 223 -2.63 -16.79 -12.59
C TYR A 223 -3.23 -18.15 -12.95
N VAL A 224 -3.96 -18.77 -12.01
CA VAL A 224 -4.71 -20.01 -12.25
C VAL A 224 -6.20 -19.73 -12.41
N THR A 225 -6.69 -18.68 -11.75
CA THR A 225 -8.12 -18.36 -11.66
C THR A 225 -8.55 -17.35 -12.73
N PHE A 226 -7.67 -16.38 -13.02
CA PHE A 226 -7.93 -15.27 -13.92
C PHE A 226 -7.05 -15.39 -15.17
N SER A 227 -7.57 -14.93 -16.30
CA SER A 227 -6.93 -15.00 -17.60
C SER A 227 -5.98 -13.85 -17.89
N ASP A 228 -6.17 -12.71 -17.21
CA ASP A 228 -5.48 -11.47 -17.58
C ASP A 228 -3.98 -11.55 -17.27
N PRO A 229 -3.11 -11.31 -18.27
CA PRO A 229 -1.68 -11.36 -18.07
C PRO A 229 -1.24 -10.10 -17.32
N LEU A 230 -0.93 -10.24 -16.03
CA LEU A 230 -0.34 -9.18 -15.22
C LEU A 230 1.08 -9.52 -14.77
N CYS A 231 1.93 -8.51 -14.59
CA CYS A 231 3.26 -8.69 -14.04
C CYS A 231 3.21 -9.29 -12.63
N TYR A 232 3.96 -10.36 -12.39
CA TYR A 232 4.05 -11.05 -11.10
C TYR A 232 4.45 -10.14 -9.95
N TYR A 233 5.26 -9.12 -10.19
CA TYR A 233 5.78 -8.27 -9.12
C TYR A 233 4.94 -7.02 -8.88
N CYS A 234 4.54 -6.32 -9.95
CA CYS A 234 3.87 -5.04 -9.82
C CYS A 234 2.39 -5.02 -10.23
N GLY A 235 1.88 -6.08 -10.85
CA GLY A 235 0.50 -6.11 -11.36
C GLY A 235 0.25 -5.31 -12.63
N SER A 236 1.30 -4.72 -13.25
CA SER A 236 1.17 -3.99 -14.52
C SER A 236 0.78 -4.93 -15.67
N GLU A 237 -0.03 -4.42 -16.60
CA GLU A 237 -0.40 -5.09 -17.85
C GLU A 237 0.56 -4.76 -19.02
N HIS A 238 1.44 -3.77 -18.85
CA HIS A 238 2.30 -3.27 -19.93
C HIS A 238 3.68 -3.94 -19.97
N ASP A 239 4.24 -4.01 -21.18
CA ASP A 239 5.61 -4.46 -21.45
C ASP A 239 5.94 -5.84 -20.86
N LEU A 240 4.98 -6.75 -20.97
CA LEU A 240 5.07 -8.07 -20.36
C LEU A 240 5.86 -9.04 -21.21
N THR A 241 6.81 -9.71 -20.58
CA THR A 241 7.45 -10.90 -21.14
C THR A 241 7.05 -12.11 -20.31
N SER A 242 6.60 -13.18 -20.97
CA SER A 242 6.31 -14.46 -20.32
C SER A 242 6.63 -15.63 -21.22
N THR A 243 6.82 -16.81 -20.63
CA THR A 243 6.87 -18.10 -21.34
C THR A 243 5.81 -19.02 -20.75
N PRO A 244 5.43 -20.13 -21.41
CA PRO A 244 4.49 -21.10 -20.83
C PRO A 244 4.92 -21.67 -19.47
N LYS A 245 6.22 -21.61 -19.15
CA LYS A 245 6.80 -22.10 -17.90
C LYS A 245 6.98 -21.03 -16.84
N THR A 246 6.71 -19.75 -17.14
CA THR A 246 7.01 -18.63 -16.23
C THR A 246 5.81 -17.70 -16.02
N TYR A 247 5.79 -16.99 -14.90
CA TYR A 247 4.85 -15.88 -14.70
C TYR A 247 5.29 -14.65 -15.51
N PRO A 248 4.34 -13.82 -15.99
CA PRO A 248 4.68 -12.59 -16.70
C PRO A 248 5.48 -11.64 -15.83
N ILE A 249 6.44 -10.94 -16.43
CA ILE A 249 7.20 -9.88 -15.79
C ILE A 249 7.32 -8.69 -16.75
N CYS A 250 7.13 -7.47 -16.25
CA CYS A 250 7.29 -6.27 -17.08
C CYS A 250 8.78 -5.85 -17.17
N GLY A 251 9.16 -5.09 -18.20
CA GLY A 251 10.53 -4.59 -18.36
C GLY A 251 11.00 -3.76 -17.16
N ALA A 252 10.14 -2.91 -16.59
CA ALA A 252 10.48 -2.15 -15.39
C ALA A 252 10.86 -3.04 -14.19
N CYS A 253 10.17 -4.17 -13.99
CA CYS A 253 10.52 -5.10 -12.91
C CYS A 253 11.80 -5.88 -13.22
N LYS A 254 12.07 -6.19 -14.49
CA LYS A 254 13.35 -6.79 -14.91
C LYS A 254 14.52 -5.84 -14.66
N GLU A 255 14.38 -4.56 -15.01
CA GLU A 255 15.40 -3.52 -14.79
C GLU A 255 15.71 -3.33 -13.30
N LEU A 256 14.71 -3.52 -12.43
CA LEU A 256 14.88 -3.53 -10.97
C LEU A 256 15.60 -4.79 -10.43
N GLY A 257 16.00 -5.72 -11.30
CA GLY A 257 16.71 -6.94 -10.94
C GLY A 257 15.81 -8.08 -10.45
N ASN A 258 14.49 -8.00 -10.65
CA ASN A 258 13.60 -9.10 -10.27
C ASN A 258 13.78 -10.31 -11.18
N ILE A 259 13.89 -11.48 -10.57
CA ILE A 259 14.11 -12.74 -11.27
C ILE A 259 12.78 -13.27 -11.80
N VAL A 260 12.78 -13.80 -13.03
CA VAL A 260 11.61 -14.48 -13.60
C VAL A 260 11.22 -15.67 -12.74
N LYS A 261 9.96 -15.74 -12.30
CA LYS A 261 9.45 -16.85 -11.48
C LYS A 261 8.84 -17.95 -12.35
N ASN A 262 9.22 -19.19 -12.07
CA ASN A 262 8.66 -20.37 -12.74
C ASN A 262 7.24 -20.66 -12.22
N ARG A 263 6.37 -21.09 -13.13
CA ARG A 263 5.06 -21.65 -12.79
C ARG A 263 5.26 -23.02 -12.15
N ILE A 264 4.72 -23.22 -10.96
CA ILE A 264 4.77 -24.51 -10.29
C ILE A 264 3.78 -25.44 -10.98
N LYS A 265 4.28 -26.42 -11.74
CA LYS A 265 3.46 -27.56 -12.17
C LYS A 265 3.35 -28.52 -10.99
N ARG A 266 2.15 -28.72 -10.43
CA ARG A 266 1.92 -29.86 -9.53
C ARG A 266 1.88 -31.11 -10.40
N THR A 267 2.95 -31.90 -10.39
CA THR A 267 2.90 -33.29 -10.85
C THR A 267 2.01 -34.06 -9.89
N PHE A 268 0.93 -34.66 -10.40
CA PHE A 268 0.16 -35.64 -9.65
C PHE A 268 1.05 -36.86 -9.43
N VAL A 269 1.45 -37.11 -8.17
CA VAL A 269 2.04 -38.38 -7.77
C VAL A 269 0.88 -39.21 -7.22
N PRO A 270 0.41 -40.26 -7.94
CA PRO A 270 -0.61 -41.15 -7.40
C PRO A 270 -0.08 -41.74 -6.09
N LYS A 271 -0.90 -41.74 -5.03
CA LYS A 271 -0.61 -42.55 -3.85
C LYS A 271 -0.72 -44.02 -4.26
N GLU A 272 0.37 -44.76 -4.15
CA GLU A 272 0.33 -46.21 -4.20
C GLU A 272 -0.56 -46.71 -3.04
N LYS A 273 -1.48 -47.63 -3.36
CA LYS A 273 -2.42 -48.23 -2.42
C LYS A 273 -1.75 -49.33 -1.61
#